data_AF-A0A7Y5G931-F1
#
_entry.id   AF-A0A7Y5G931-F1
#
_cell.length_a   1.000
_cell.length_b   1.000
_cell.length_c   1.000
_cell.angle_alpha   90.00
_cell.angle_beta   90.00
_cell.angle_gamma   90.00
#
_symmetry.space_group_name_H-M   'P 1'
#
loop_
_entity.id
_entity.type
_entity.pdbx_description
1 polymer ?
#
loop_
_entity_poly.entity_id
_entity_poly.type
_entity_poly.pdbx_seq_one_letter_code
_entity_poly.pdbx_strand_id
1 'polypeptide(L)'
;MVKYIAKTKKMLFEMDMADAQSVALLGEFNGWDDGRHPLKKAKNGKWKIEIALAPGEYQFLYRVDQQRWIADDSTPKRSNDFGTENSICIVPDSENKSKSKVKKNSQKKSRV
;
A
#
# COMPACT_ATOMS: atom_id res chain seq x y z
N MET A 1 8.76 32.84 -4.78
CA MET A 1 8.41 31.60 -4.07
C MET A 1 8.09 30.55 -5.12
N VAL A 2 8.96 29.57 -5.34
CA VAL A 2 8.65 28.44 -6.23
C VAL A 2 7.73 27.50 -5.46
N LYS A 3 6.51 27.24 -5.95
CA LYS A 3 5.66 26.19 -5.39
C LYS A 3 6.27 24.84 -5.78
N TYR A 4 6.72 24.07 -4.79
CA TYR A 4 7.08 22.68 -5.02
C TYR A 4 5.80 21.88 -5.27
N ILE A 5 5.65 21.32 -6.47
CA ILE A 5 4.59 20.35 -6.77
C ILE A 5 5.24 18.98 -6.69
N ALA A 6 4.94 18.22 -5.62
CA ALA A 6 5.43 16.87 -5.47
C ALA A 6 4.97 16.02 -6.68
N LYS A 7 5.92 15.43 -7.40
CA LYS A 7 5.62 14.60 -8.56
C LYS A 7 4.99 13.29 -8.10
N THR A 8 3.75 13.02 -8.51
CA THR A 8 3.05 11.78 -8.17
C THR A 8 3.54 10.60 -9.01
N LYS A 9 3.50 9.40 -8.43
CA LYS A 9 3.77 8.12 -9.09
C LYS A 9 2.49 7.28 -9.16
N LYS A 10 2.28 6.62 -10.30
CA LYS A 10 1.20 5.63 -10.44
C LYS A 10 1.56 4.37 -9.66
N MET A 11 0.68 3.98 -8.76
CA MET A 11 0.78 2.78 -7.95
C MET A 11 -0.37 1.85 -8.32
N LEU A 12 -0.04 0.60 -8.59
CA LEU A 12 -0.99 -0.46 -8.89
C LEU A 12 -1.32 -1.22 -7.60
N PHE A 13 -2.61 -1.32 -7.32
CA PHE A 13 -3.17 -2.11 -6.23
C PHE A 13 -3.93 -3.28 -6.84
N GLU A 14 -3.59 -4.50 -6.41
CA GLU A 14 -4.23 -5.73 -6.91
C GLU A 14 -4.62 -6.64 -5.75
N MET A 15 -5.68 -7.42 -5.96
CA MET A 15 -6.11 -8.44 -5.01
C MET A 15 -6.76 -9.63 -5.72
N ASP A 16 -6.41 -10.83 -5.27
CA ASP A 16 -6.97 -12.09 -5.77
C ASP A 16 -8.23 -12.46 -4.97
N MET A 17 -9.40 -12.13 -5.52
CA MET A 17 -10.70 -12.41 -4.89
C MET A 17 -11.75 -12.72 -5.96
N ALA A 18 -11.63 -13.88 -6.60
CA ALA A 18 -12.47 -14.28 -7.73
C ALA A 18 -13.97 -14.30 -7.38
N ASP A 19 -14.31 -14.64 -6.13
CA ASP A 19 -15.71 -14.77 -5.69
C ASP A 19 -16.31 -13.45 -5.17
N ALA A 20 -15.51 -12.38 -5.04
CA ALA A 20 -16.03 -11.09 -4.62
C ALA A 20 -16.98 -10.50 -5.67
N GLN A 21 -17.96 -9.74 -5.19
CA GLN A 21 -18.89 -8.95 -6.00
C GLN A 21 -18.42 -7.49 -6.10
N SER A 22 -17.77 -6.98 -5.06
CA SER A 22 -17.19 -5.64 -5.07
C SER A 22 -15.91 -5.58 -4.25
N VAL A 23 -14.98 -4.75 -4.71
CA VAL A 23 -13.76 -4.42 -3.97
C VAL A 23 -13.53 -2.92 -4.08
N ALA A 24 -13.29 -2.25 -2.96
CA ALA A 24 -12.85 -0.86 -2.90
C ALA A 24 -11.51 -0.75 -2.17
N LEU A 25 -10.70 0.23 -2.58
CA LEU A 25 -9.45 0.58 -1.92
C LEU A 25 -9.70 1.75 -0.96
N LEU A 26 -9.37 1.57 0.31
CA LEU A 26 -9.51 2.58 1.35
C LEU A 26 -8.14 2.86 1.95
N GLY A 27 -7.81 4.13 2.17
CA GLY A 27 -6.55 4.49 2.80
C GLY A 27 -6.47 5.97 3.13
N GLU A 28 -5.33 6.38 3.69
CA GLU A 28 -5.09 7.76 4.09
C GLU A 28 -5.26 8.74 2.91
N PHE A 29 -4.89 8.33 1.69
CA PHE A 29 -4.99 9.16 0.48
C PHE A 29 -6.42 9.44 0.00
N ASN A 30 -7.42 8.68 0.46
CA ASN A 30 -8.83 8.95 0.14
C ASN A 30 -9.72 9.16 1.36
N GLY A 31 -9.12 9.32 2.55
CA GLY A 31 -9.85 9.50 3.79
C GLY A 31 -10.67 8.29 4.21
N TRP A 32 -10.22 7.07 3.84
CA TRP A 32 -10.90 5.81 4.16
C TRP A 32 -12.33 5.70 3.62
N ASP A 33 -12.59 6.30 2.46
CA ASP A 33 -13.89 6.34 1.79
C ASP A 33 -13.99 5.25 0.70
N ASP A 34 -14.92 4.30 0.86
CA ASP A 34 -15.13 3.17 -0.05
C ASP A 34 -15.83 3.55 -1.37
N GLY A 35 -16.42 4.73 -1.46
CA GLY A 35 -17.04 5.24 -2.68
C GLY A 35 -16.05 5.85 -3.68
N ARG A 36 -14.83 6.19 -3.24
CA ARG A 36 -13.87 6.94 -4.08
C ARG A 36 -13.02 6.10 -5.00
N HIS A 37 -12.67 4.88 -4.60
CA HIS A 37 -11.72 4.03 -5.32
C HIS A 37 -12.21 2.57 -5.45
N PRO A 38 -13.32 2.32 -6.16
CA PRO A 38 -13.72 0.96 -6.52
C PRO A 38 -12.71 0.33 -7.50
N LEU A 39 -12.31 -0.92 -7.23
CA LEU A 39 -11.46 -1.70 -8.11
C LEU A 39 -12.26 -2.30 -9.27
N LYS A 40 -11.58 -2.58 -10.37
CA LYS A 40 -12.15 -3.28 -11.53
C LYS A 40 -11.77 -4.75 -11.50
N LYS A 41 -12.76 -5.62 -11.64
CA LYS A 41 -12.57 -7.08 -11.78
C LYS A 41 -12.07 -7.41 -13.19
N ALA A 42 -10.94 -8.10 -13.28
CA ALA A 42 -10.40 -8.65 -14.50
C ALA A 42 -10.94 -10.07 -14.76
N LYS A 43 -10.82 -10.53 -16.02
CA LYS A 43 -11.34 -11.85 -16.44
C LYS A 43 -10.73 -13.04 -15.67
N ASN A 44 -9.53 -12.88 -15.15
CA ASN A 44 -8.81 -13.89 -14.36
C ASN A 44 -9.18 -13.88 -12.86
N GLY A 45 -10.21 -13.13 -12.46
CA GLY A 45 -10.66 -13.05 -11.06
C GLY A 45 -9.87 -12.07 -10.19
N LYS A 46 -8.85 -11.40 -10.75
CA LYS A 46 -8.10 -10.36 -10.04
C LYS A 46 -8.85 -9.04 -10.02
N TRP A 47 -8.76 -8.31 -8.94
CA TRP A 47 -9.23 -6.94 -8.82
C TRP A 47 -8.06 -5.98 -8.93
N LYS A 48 -8.22 -4.86 -9.64
CA LYS A 48 -7.16 -3.85 -9.74
C LYS A 48 -7.63 -2.41 -9.84
N ILE A 49 -6.78 -1.51 -9.37
CA ILE A 49 -6.88 -0.06 -9.60
C ILE A 49 -5.47 0.54 -9.66
N GLU A 50 -5.30 1.58 -10.49
CA GLU A 50 -4.10 2.42 -10.48
C GLU A 50 -4.45 3.80 -9.93
N ILE A 51 -3.70 4.28 -8.93
CA ILE A 51 -3.85 5.62 -8.37
C ILE A 51 -2.52 6.36 -8.39
N ALA A 52 -2.58 7.68 -8.62
CA ALA A 52 -1.40 8.54 -8.58
C ALA A 52 -1.21 9.08 -7.16
N LEU A 53 -0.09 8.76 -6.52
CA LEU A 53 0.23 9.16 -5.15
C LEU A 53 1.53 9.96 -5.13
N ALA A 54 1.61 10.97 -4.26
CA ALA A 54 2.88 11.65 -3.98
C ALA A 54 3.85 10.68 -3.24
N PRO A 55 5.16 10.96 -3.25
CA PRO A 55 6.11 10.21 -2.43
C PRO A 55 5.70 10.24 -0.95
N GLY A 56 5.80 9.09 -0.30
CA GLY A 56 5.33 8.94 1.07
C GLY A 56 5.00 7.49 1.42
N GLU A 57 4.57 7.31 2.65
CA GLU A 57 4.05 6.04 3.16
C GLU A 57 2.57 6.22 3.46
N TYR A 58 1.74 5.31 2.96
CA TYR A 58 0.28 5.38 3.13
C TYR A 58 -0.26 4.06 3.69
N GLN A 59 -1.09 4.16 4.72
CA GLN A 59 -1.87 3.01 5.18
C GLN A 59 -3.09 2.79 4.31
N PHE A 60 -3.42 1.53 4.04
CA PHE A 60 -4.59 1.15 3.27
C PHE A 60 -5.14 -0.23 3.66
N LEU A 61 -6.38 -0.50 3.24
CA LEU A 61 -7.08 -1.78 3.31
C LEU A 61 -7.98 -1.93 2.07
N TYR A 62 -8.34 -3.18 1.75
CA TYR A 62 -9.41 -3.48 0.81
C TYR A 62 -10.73 -3.68 1.55
N ARG A 63 -11.80 -3.06 1.05
CA ARG A 63 -13.17 -3.33 1.47
C ARG A 63 -13.81 -4.28 0.47
N VAL A 64 -14.11 -5.49 0.91
CA VAL A 64 -14.69 -6.54 0.06
C VAL A 64 -16.16 -6.75 0.40
N ASP A 65 -17.00 -6.71 -0.63
CA ASP A 65 -18.46 -6.89 -0.54
C ASP A 65 -19.11 -5.96 0.50
N GLN A 66 -18.54 -4.77 0.70
CA GLN A 66 -18.95 -3.76 1.70
C GLN A 66 -18.96 -4.27 3.16
N GLN A 67 -18.37 -5.44 3.44
CA GLN A 67 -18.47 -6.10 4.76
C GLN A 67 -17.10 -6.42 5.36
N ARG A 68 -16.14 -6.85 4.54
CA ARG A 68 -14.85 -7.34 5.01
C ARG A 68 -13.76 -6.31 4.79
N TRP A 69 -12.94 -6.09 5.81
CA TRP A 69 -11.68 -5.34 5.71
C TRP A 69 -10.54 -6.35 5.55
N ILE A 70 -9.77 -6.22 4.48
CA ILE A 70 -8.68 -7.16 4.16
C ILE A 70 -7.40 -6.39 3.94
N ALA A 71 -6.35 -6.76 4.68
CA ALA A 71 -4.99 -6.30 4.44
C ALA A 71 -4.35 -7.11 3.30
N ASP A 72 -3.51 -6.46 2.51
CA ASP A 72 -2.63 -7.07 1.54
C ASP A 72 -1.43 -7.73 2.21
N ASP A 73 -1.39 -9.06 2.19
CA ASP A 73 -0.30 -9.87 2.75
C ASP A 73 1.04 -9.71 2.01
N SER A 74 1.04 -9.15 0.80
CA SER A 74 2.27 -8.88 0.04
C SER A 74 2.98 -7.58 0.44
N THR A 75 2.41 -6.84 1.39
CA THR A 75 2.91 -5.54 1.84
C THR A 75 3.33 -5.56 3.30
N PRO A 76 4.24 -4.64 3.72
CA PRO A 76 4.46 -4.39 5.15
C PRO A 76 3.15 -3.97 5.84
N LYS A 77 3.07 -4.24 7.14
CA LYS A 77 1.86 -4.01 7.94
C LYS A 77 2.13 -3.08 9.12
N ARG A 78 1.08 -2.38 9.57
CA ARG A 78 1.08 -1.53 10.77
C ARG A 78 -0.15 -1.85 11.61
N SER A 79 0.03 -2.06 12.92
CA SER A 79 -1.09 -2.22 13.84
C SER A 79 -1.97 -0.97 13.87
N ASN A 80 -3.29 -1.17 13.95
CA ASN A 80 -4.28 -0.10 14.04
C ASN A 80 -5.03 -0.13 15.39
N ASP A 81 -5.85 0.89 15.64
CA ASP A 81 -6.59 1.05 16.89
C ASP A 81 -7.72 0.03 17.10
N PHE A 82 -8.00 -0.80 16.09
CA PHE A 82 -9.02 -1.85 16.14
C PHE A 82 -8.43 -3.23 16.49
N GLY A 83 -7.17 -3.29 16.90
CA GLY A 83 -6.48 -4.54 17.21
C GLY A 83 -6.21 -5.42 15.98
N THR A 84 -6.24 -4.82 14.79
CA THR A 84 -5.88 -5.48 13.52
C THR A 84 -4.71 -4.74 12.87
N GLU A 85 -4.39 -5.05 11.61
CA GLU A 85 -3.29 -4.43 10.89
C GLU A 85 -3.76 -3.83 9.57
N ASN A 86 -3.21 -2.66 9.23
CA ASN A 86 -3.33 -2.02 7.93
C ASN A 86 -2.13 -2.36 7.05
N SER A 87 -2.33 -2.43 5.74
CA SER A 87 -1.26 -2.55 4.76
C SER A 87 -0.57 -1.22 4.51
N ILE A 88 0.71 -1.27 4.14
CA ILE A 88 1.53 -0.10 3.89
C ILE A 88 1.94 -0.01 2.42
N CYS A 89 1.55 1.07 1.75
CA CYS A 89 2.03 1.42 0.41
C CYS A 89 3.18 2.44 0.53
N ILE A 90 4.37 2.07 0.06
CA ILE A 90 5.53 2.97 0.01
C ILE A 90 5.70 3.50 -1.40
N VAL A 91 5.56 4.82 -1.55
CA VAL A 91 5.77 5.54 -2.80
C VAL A 91 7.16 6.16 -2.75
N PRO A 92 8.14 5.67 -3.53
CA PRO A 92 9.50 6.18 -3.48
C PRO A 92 9.56 7.61 -4.04
N ASP A 93 10.37 8.44 -3.41
CA ASP A 93 10.75 9.72 -3.98
C ASP A 93 11.66 9.48 -5.19
N SER A 94 11.30 10.06 -6.34
CA SER A 94 12.10 9.95 -7.56
C SER A 94 13.37 10.81 -7.53
N GLU A 95 13.55 11.70 -6.55
CA GLU A 95 14.67 12.66 -6.55
C GLU A 95 15.92 12.27 -5.74
N ASN A 96 16.03 11.07 -5.15
CA ASN A 96 17.29 10.70 -4.48
C ASN A 96 17.66 9.21 -4.53
N LYS A 97 18.28 8.79 -5.64
CA LYS A 97 19.17 7.62 -5.64
C LYS A 97 20.54 8.01 -5.05
N SER A 98 20.63 8.29 -3.75
CA SER A 98 21.93 8.24 -3.07
C SER A 98 21.82 7.95 -1.56
N LYS A 99 22.44 6.80 -1.18
CA LYS A 99 22.94 6.42 0.16
C LYS A 99 21.95 5.80 1.17
N SER A 100 21.61 4.53 0.94
CA SER A 100 21.45 3.55 2.03
C SER A 100 22.25 2.28 1.72
N LYS A 101 23.59 2.37 1.84
CA LYS A 101 24.41 1.20 2.17
C LYS A 101 24.15 0.89 3.64
N VAL A 102 23.18 0.01 3.94
CA VAL A 102 23.19 -0.69 5.23
C VAL A 102 24.33 -1.70 5.15
N LYS A 103 25.43 -1.35 5.84
CA LYS A 103 26.55 -2.25 6.10
C LYS A 103 26.01 -3.47 6.86
N LYS A 104 26.16 -4.66 6.28
CA LYS A 104 26.12 -5.91 7.02
C LYS A 104 27.22 -5.86 8.08
N ASN A 105 26.87 -5.66 9.34
CA ASN A 105 27.77 -5.99 10.43
C ASN A 105 27.51 -7.44 10.84
N SER A 106 28.37 -8.33 10.35
CA SER A 106 28.57 -9.67 10.90
C SER A 106 29.11 -9.55 12.31
N GLN A 107 28.35 -9.98 13.31
CA GLN A 107 28.89 -10.24 14.63
C GLN A 107 29.04 -11.76 14.82
N LYS A 108 30.23 -12.25 14.47
CA LYS A 108 30.78 -13.48 15.04
C LYS A 108 30.87 -13.28 16.56
N LYS A 109 30.30 -14.18 17.35
CA LYS A 109 30.76 -14.41 18.73
C LYS A 109 31.24 -15.85 18.85
N SER A 110 32.53 -15.93 19.13
CA SER A 110 33.29 -17.14 19.39
C SER A 110 32.98 -17.70 20.77
N ARG A 111 33.05 -19.03 20.81
CA ARG A 111 33.22 -19.93 21.93
C ARG A 111 34.28 -19.45 22.92
N VAL A 112 33.94 -19.45 24.20
CA VAL A 112 34.87 -19.65 25.33
C VAL A 112 34.25 -20.74 26.20
#